data_AF-A0A6I6A5P8-F1
#
_entry.id   AF-A0A6I6A5P8-F1
#
_cell.length_a   1.000
_cell.length_b   1.000
_cell.length_c   1.000
_cell.angle_alpha   90.00
_cell.angle_beta   90.00
_cell.angle_gamma   90.00
#
_symmetry.space_group_name_H-M   'P 1'
#
loop_
_entity.id
_entity.type
_entity.pdbx_description
1 polymer ?
#
loop_
_entity_poly.entity_id
_entity_poly.type
_entity_poly.pdbx_seq_one_letter_code
_entity_poly.pdbx_strand_id
1 'polypeptide(L)'
;MSDDLIGRLRAADPAGRDALRHADTRGMSEAIMATDGTTTAARPAGRRGLRRGLLAAVLATGLVGAGAAWAGYQQWYVQSSQGVSDGVKCATTWVGPTQDEPVASGPLLTGDPVPDCQEYQRLNGLPAITDPVAFWYADQLWVAPAGQVPDGARVQDDWSESVALRELQARANDVVDGLGAGCTSVEDATALVRADAQRLGVDWEVAPVTASGGAPEACAGVLVEPATRTVRVVTGPSASSSEGGATPGGPVATVRDALRAGVAQRCLDLDAAVAVADEALGFEHHWPTTAIEDPDADCTTVDMEVGGSILVTLRGPRP
;
A
#
# COMPACT_ATOMS: atom_id res chain seq x y z
N MET A 1 31.36 27.49 -5.52
CA MET A 1 30.37 28.43 -4.94
C MET A 1 29.20 27.59 -4.50
N SER A 2 29.16 27.19 -3.22
CA SER A 2 28.06 26.39 -2.67
C SER A 2 26.95 27.32 -2.23
N ASP A 3 25.89 27.29 -3.01
CA ASP A 3 24.66 28.01 -2.78
C ASP A 3 23.98 27.50 -1.49
N ASP A 4 23.72 28.40 -0.54
CA ASP A 4 23.10 28.11 0.76
C ASP A 4 21.62 27.74 0.60
N LEU A 5 21.42 26.48 0.22
CA LEU A 5 20.12 25.85 0.01
C LEU A 5 19.32 25.76 1.33
N ILE A 6 20.03 25.59 2.45
CA ILE A 6 19.46 25.58 3.80
C ILE A 6 18.93 26.98 4.17
N GLY A 7 19.66 28.03 3.82
CA GLY A 7 19.22 29.42 4.01
C GLY A 7 17.93 29.74 3.26
N ARG A 8 17.80 29.25 2.02
CA ARG A 8 16.58 29.43 1.20
C ARG A 8 15.38 28.66 1.75
N LEU A 9 15.57 27.41 2.18
CA LEU A 9 14.51 26.63 2.82
C LEU A 9 14.02 27.29 4.12
N ARG A 10 14.93 27.85 4.92
CA ARG A 10 14.58 28.58 6.15
C ARG A 10 13.88 29.92 5.91
N ALA A 11 14.01 30.49 4.72
CA ALA A 11 13.33 31.73 4.33
C ALA A 11 11.92 31.48 3.77
N ALA A 12 11.67 30.28 3.21
CA ALA A 12 10.40 29.90 2.61
C ALA A 12 9.32 29.50 3.63
N ASP A 13 9.70 29.14 4.86
CA ASP A 13 8.74 28.75 5.91
C ASP A 13 8.94 29.54 7.23
N PRO A 14 8.45 30.80 7.30
CA PRO A 14 8.42 31.55 8.54
C PRO A 14 7.37 31.02 9.54
N ALA A 15 6.37 30.26 9.10
CA ALA A 15 5.26 29.77 9.94
C ALA A 15 5.71 28.61 10.86
N GLY A 16 6.63 27.76 10.41
CA GLY A 16 7.23 26.69 11.22
C GLY A 16 7.98 27.19 12.47
N ARG A 17 8.45 28.45 12.47
CA ARG A 17 9.18 29.03 13.62
C ARG A 17 8.29 29.39 14.80
N ASP A 18 7.06 29.85 14.55
CA ASP A 18 6.14 30.24 15.62
C ASP A 18 5.44 29.04 16.25
N ALA A 19 5.20 27.98 15.45
CA ALA A 19 4.67 26.71 15.92
C ALA A 19 5.64 25.98 16.89
N LEU A 20 6.94 26.01 16.63
CA LEU A 20 7.94 25.34 17.47
C LEU A 20 8.27 26.09 18.77
N ARG A 21 8.01 27.39 18.86
CA ARG A 21 8.19 28.16 20.10
C ARG A 21 7.13 27.88 21.17
N HIS A 22 5.99 27.32 20.79
CA HIS A 22 4.87 27.01 21.69
C HIS A 22 4.79 25.53 22.08
N ALA A 23 5.65 24.68 21.52
CA ALA A 23 5.77 23.29 21.93
C ALA A 23 6.63 23.19 23.20
N ASP A 24 5.97 22.99 24.35
CA ASP A 24 6.62 22.72 25.64
C ASP A 24 7.46 21.44 25.53
N THR A 25 8.79 21.61 25.49
CA THR A 25 9.78 20.53 25.32
C THR A 25 9.83 19.55 26.50
N ARG A 26 9.14 19.85 27.61
CA ARG A 26 9.03 18.93 28.76
C ARG A 26 8.04 17.79 28.53
N GLY A 27 7.02 17.95 27.68
CA GLY A 27 6.05 16.89 27.41
C GLY A 27 6.63 15.74 26.57
N MET A 28 7.56 16.04 25.66
CA MET A 28 8.15 15.02 24.77
C MET A 28 9.23 14.16 25.43
N SER A 29 9.84 14.62 26.53
CA SER A 29 10.87 13.85 27.24
C SER A 29 10.30 12.81 28.21
N GLU A 30 9.04 12.96 28.66
CA GLU A 30 8.37 11.97 29.50
C GLU A 30 7.77 10.81 28.68
N ALA A 31 7.43 11.03 27.40
CA ALA A 31 6.84 9.99 26.55
C ALA A 31 7.85 8.91 26.10
N ILE A 32 9.15 9.21 26.10
CA ILE A 32 10.20 8.30 25.63
C ILE A 32 10.76 7.41 26.76
N MET A 33 10.49 7.69 28.04
CA MET A 33 11.01 6.91 29.18
C MET A 33 9.99 5.95 29.84
N ALA A 34 8.78 5.83 29.30
CA ALA A 34 7.74 4.99 29.90
C ALA A 34 7.63 3.60 29.25
N THR A 35 8.76 2.92 29.05
CA THR A 35 8.77 1.50 28.67
C THR A 35 9.97 0.80 29.32
N ASP A 36 9.93 0.68 30.65
CA ASP A 36 10.63 -0.39 31.36
C ASP A 36 9.96 -0.66 32.71
N GLY A 37 9.78 -1.95 33.02
CA GLY A 37 8.80 -2.43 34.00
C GLY A 37 9.20 -2.30 35.48
N THR A 38 8.19 -2.30 36.36
CA THR A 38 8.02 -3.23 37.50
C THR A 38 6.85 -2.78 38.39
N THR A 39 6.11 -3.76 38.90
CA THR A 39 5.01 -3.62 39.86
C THR A 39 5.42 -2.96 41.17
N THR A 40 4.67 -1.98 41.68
CA THR A 40 4.27 -1.94 43.11
C THR A 40 3.16 -0.94 43.47
N ALA A 41 2.28 -1.43 44.35
CA ALA A 41 1.52 -0.75 45.40
C ALA A 41 0.34 0.19 45.06
N ALA A 42 -0.86 -0.34 45.33
CA ALA A 42 -2.08 0.41 45.55
C ALA A 42 -1.98 1.32 46.80
N ARG A 43 -2.48 2.56 46.69
CA ARG A 43 -2.87 3.41 47.82
C ARG A 43 -4.28 3.97 47.57
N PRO A 44 -5.19 3.93 48.56
CA PRO A 44 -6.55 4.44 48.40
C PRO A 44 -6.65 5.89 48.89
N ALA A 45 -7.03 6.80 48.00
CA ALA A 45 -7.57 8.14 48.30
C ALA A 45 -8.15 8.65 46.97
N GLY A 46 -9.33 9.23 46.84
CA GLY A 46 -10.37 9.66 47.75
C GLY A 46 -11.52 10.12 46.85
N ARG A 47 -12.76 9.85 47.26
CA ARG A 47 -13.97 10.27 46.54
C ARG A 47 -13.99 11.79 46.37
N ARG A 48 -13.84 12.29 45.13
CA ARG A 48 -14.41 13.56 44.62
C ARG A 48 -14.00 13.76 43.15
N GLY A 49 -14.98 13.84 42.24
CA GLY A 49 -14.74 14.35 40.88
C GLY A 49 -15.30 13.53 39.71
N LEU A 50 -16.46 12.88 39.87
CA LEU A 50 -17.10 12.01 38.86
C LEU A 50 -17.73 12.75 37.65
N ARG A 51 -17.14 13.84 37.17
CA ARG A 51 -17.67 14.63 36.04
C ARG A 51 -16.66 15.09 34.97
N ARG A 52 -15.39 14.66 35.03
CA ARG A 52 -14.37 15.01 34.02
C ARG A 52 -13.77 13.82 33.26
N GLY A 53 -14.17 12.59 33.57
CA GLY A 53 -13.60 11.37 32.98
C GLY A 53 -14.18 10.94 31.61
N LEU A 54 -15.25 11.59 31.13
CA LEU A 54 -15.91 11.20 29.87
C LEU A 54 -15.28 11.81 28.61
N LEU A 55 -14.50 12.88 28.74
CA LEU A 55 -13.82 13.52 27.59
C LEU A 55 -12.46 12.88 27.25
N ALA A 56 -11.79 12.25 28.22
CA ALA A 56 -10.51 11.57 27.99
C ALA A 56 -10.69 10.19 27.32
N ALA A 57 -11.82 9.52 27.53
CA ALA A 57 -12.11 8.21 26.93
C ALA A 57 -12.41 8.29 25.43
N VAL A 58 -12.99 9.40 24.95
CA VAL A 58 -13.34 9.60 23.53
C VAL A 58 -12.10 9.92 22.68
N LEU A 59 -11.10 10.60 23.25
CA LEU A 59 -9.85 10.92 22.55
C LEU A 59 -8.88 9.73 22.49
N ALA A 60 -8.92 8.83 23.47
CA ALA A 60 -8.04 7.66 23.51
C ALA A 60 -8.40 6.58 22.48
N THR A 61 -9.68 6.40 22.14
CA THR A 61 -10.12 5.43 21.12
C THR A 61 -9.85 5.89 19.69
N GLY A 62 -9.88 7.20 19.43
CA GLY A 62 -9.54 7.75 18.10
C GLY A 62 -8.07 7.56 17.72
N LEU A 63 -7.16 7.71 18.68
CA LEU A 63 -5.71 7.53 18.45
C LEU A 63 -5.31 6.06 18.27
N VAL A 64 -6.00 5.13 18.92
CA VAL A 64 -5.76 3.69 18.72
C VAL A 64 -6.25 3.23 17.33
N GLY A 65 -7.35 3.79 16.83
CA GLY A 65 -7.87 3.47 15.49
C GLY A 65 -6.99 3.99 14.36
N ALA A 66 -6.54 5.25 14.43
CA ALA A 66 -5.66 5.83 13.41
C ALA A 66 -4.24 5.22 13.45
N GLY A 67 -3.73 4.91 14.65
CA GLY A 67 -2.45 4.23 14.83
C GLY A 67 -2.47 2.77 14.36
N ALA A 68 -3.56 2.03 14.57
CA ALA A 68 -3.69 0.66 14.07
C ALA A 68 -3.94 0.59 12.55
N ALA A 69 -4.66 1.57 11.98
CA ALA A 69 -4.80 1.68 10.53
C ALA A 69 -3.48 2.05 9.86
N TRP A 70 -2.72 3.01 10.41
CA TRP A 70 -1.42 3.41 9.86
C TRP A 70 -0.32 2.36 10.12
N ALA A 71 -0.31 1.72 11.29
CA ALA A 71 0.60 0.62 11.58
C ALA A 71 0.22 -0.63 10.79
N GLY A 72 -1.06 -0.95 10.61
CA GLY A 72 -1.51 -2.01 9.71
C GLY A 72 -1.16 -1.71 8.25
N TYR A 73 -1.25 -0.46 7.82
CA TYR A 73 -0.87 0.01 6.49
C TYR A 73 0.65 -0.06 6.24
N GLN A 74 1.47 0.38 7.20
CA GLN A 74 2.94 0.26 7.17
C GLN A 74 3.39 -1.20 7.30
N GLN A 75 2.75 -1.98 8.17
CA GLN A 75 2.98 -3.41 8.33
C GLN A 75 2.45 -4.20 7.12
N TRP A 76 1.58 -3.63 6.30
CA TRP A 76 1.15 -4.25 5.05
C TRP A 76 2.10 -3.90 3.91
N TYR A 77 2.45 -2.63 3.70
CA TYR A 77 3.41 -2.23 2.67
C TYR A 77 4.85 -2.75 2.91
N VAL A 78 5.22 -3.02 4.17
CA VAL A 78 6.56 -3.52 4.58
C VAL A 78 6.55 -5.00 4.98
N GLN A 79 5.38 -5.63 5.18
CA GLN A 79 5.31 -6.99 5.76
C GLN A 79 4.25 -7.93 5.12
N SER A 80 3.51 -7.52 4.07
CA SER A 80 2.50 -8.37 3.44
C SER A 80 3.08 -9.40 2.46
N SER A 81 3.92 -10.29 2.99
CA SER A 81 3.87 -11.75 2.80
C SER A 81 5.20 -12.33 3.28
N GLN A 82 5.22 -13.03 4.41
CA GLN A 82 6.35 -13.91 4.79
C GLN A 82 7.77 -13.27 4.89
N GLY A 83 7.90 -12.00 5.27
CA GLY A 83 9.23 -11.42 5.57
C GLY A 83 10.02 -10.90 4.36
N VAL A 84 9.41 -10.75 3.18
CA VAL A 84 9.98 -9.91 2.11
C VAL A 84 9.88 -8.45 2.52
N SER A 85 10.92 -7.95 3.16
CA SER A 85 10.98 -6.53 3.54
C SER A 85 11.17 -5.58 2.36
N ASP A 86 11.38 -6.05 1.11
CA ASP A 86 11.67 -5.16 -0.05
C ASP A 86 11.27 -5.77 -1.42
N GLY A 87 10.08 -6.35 -1.55
CA GLY A 87 9.56 -6.81 -2.84
C GLY A 87 10.38 -7.93 -3.52
N VAL A 88 10.48 -7.91 -4.85
CA VAL A 88 11.22 -8.89 -5.66
C VAL A 88 12.61 -8.35 -6.02
N LYS A 89 13.63 -9.22 -5.95
CA LYS A 89 15.01 -8.93 -6.38
C LYS A 89 15.31 -9.59 -7.73
N CYS A 90 15.77 -8.79 -8.69
CA CYS A 90 15.92 -9.19 -10.09
C CYS A 90 17.39 -9.20 -10.49
N ALA A 91 17.98 -10.40 -10.62
CA ALA A 91 19.40 -10.56 -10.92
C ALA A 91 19.61 -11.23 -12.29
N THR A 92 20.44 -10.63 -13.15
CA THR A 92 20.89 -11.28 -14.39
C THR A 92 21.94 -12.36 -14.12
N THR A 93 22.66 -12.23 -13.00
CA THR A 93 23.55 -13.26 -12.45
C THR A 93 23.36 -13.33 -10.94
N TRP A 94 23.05 -14.50 -10.41
CA TRP A 94 22.97 -14.75 -8.98
C TRP A 94 24.31 -15.24 -8.44
N VAL A 95 24.90 -14.47 -7.51
CA VAL A 95 26.20 -14.78 -6.89
C VAL A 95 26.13 -14.86 -5.35
N GLY A 96 24.92 -14.84 -4.79
CA GLY A 96 24.68 -14.83 -3.35
C GLY A 96 23.68 -13.76 -2.90
N PRO A 97 23.38 -13.66 -1.60
CA PRO A 97 22.46 -12.66 -1.04
C PRO A 97 23.10 -11.29 -0.79
N THR A 98 24.44 -11.21 -0.74
CA THR A 98 25.20 -9.97 -0.46
C THR A 98 25.80 -9.39 -1.75
N GLN A 99 25.05 -9.42 -2.86
CA GLN A 99 25.59 -9.01 -4.16
C GLN A 99 26.03 -7.54 -4.14
N ASP A 100 27.23 -7.28 -4.65
CA ASP A 100 27.72 -5.92 -4.95
C ASP A 100 27.32 -5.47 -6.38
N GLU A 101 26.79 -6.37 -7.20
CA GLU A 101 26.28 -6.08 -8.54
C GLU A 101 24.93 -5.35 -8.47
N PRO A 102 24.61 -4.47 -9.44
CA PRO A 102 23.33 -3.79 -9.49
C PRO A 102 22.21 -4.80 -9.73
N VAL A 103 21.35 -4.96 -8.72
CA VAL A 103 20.12 -5.76 -8.75
C VAL A 103 18.96 -4.79 -8.88
N ALA A 104 18.13 -4.95 -9.90
CA ALA A 104 16.87 -4.21 -9.95
C ALA A 104 15.92 -4.80 -8.89
N SER A 105 15.13 -3.96 -8.25
CA SER A 105 14.15 -4.41 -7.25
C SER A 105 12.95 -3.48 -7.20
N GLY A 106 11.84 -4.01 -6.71
CA GLY A 106 10.60 -3.26 -6.57
C GLY A 106 9.46 -4.13 -6.04
N PRO A 107 8.28 -3.55 -5.83
CA PRO A 107 7.08 -4.30 -5.43
C PRO A 107 6.71 -5.36 -6.47
N LEU A 108 5.82 -6.29 -6.12
CA LEU A 108 5.17 -7.13 -7.12
C LEU A 108 4.08 -6.30 -7.81
N LEU A 109 4.31 -5.95 -9.08
CA LEU A 109 3.40 -5.15 -9.89
C LEU A 109 2.19 -5.98 -10.30
N THR A 110 2.42 -7.14 -10.90
CA THR A 110 1.38 -8.05 -11.41
C THR A 110 1.08 -9.20 -10.44
N GLY A 111 1.95 -9.43 -9.46
CA GLY A 111 1.88 -10.59 -8.56
C GLY A 111 2.67 -11.79 -9.06
N ASP A 112 3.13 -11.78 -10.32
CA ASP A 112 4.08 -12.73 -10.86
C ASP A 112 5.49 -12.08 -10.90
N PRO A 113 6.45 -12.55 -10.07
CA PRO A 113 7.77 -11.96 -9.99
C PRO A 113 8.56 -12.02 -11.29
N VAL A 114 8.33 -13.01 -12.15
CA VAL A 114 9.11 -13.19 -13.38
C VAL A 114 8.87 -12.04 -14.38
N PRO A 115 7.65 -11.76 -14.86
CA PRO A 115 7.38 -10.62 -15.72
C PRO A 115 7.68 -9.29 -15.03
N ASP A 116 7.39 -9.16 -13.73
CA ASP A 116 7.72 -7.95 -12.96
C ASP A 116 9.22 -7.65 -13.00
N CYS A 117 10.06 -8.68 -12.82
CA CYS A 117 11.50 -8.50 -12.91
C CYS A 117 12.01 -8.17 -14.31
N GLN A 118 11.42 -8.74 -15.37
CA GLN A 118 11.80 -8.37 -16.73
C GLN A 118 11.47 -6.88 -17.00
N GLU A 119 10.34 -6.40 -16.49
CA GLU A 119 9.97 -5.00 -16.57
C GLU A 119 10.96 -4.11 -15.81
N TYR A 120 11.36 -4.52 -14.60
CA TYR A 120 12.39 -3.80 -13.85
C TYR A 120 13.74 -3.77 -14.57
N GLN A 121 14.17 -4.85 -15.21
CA GLN A 121 15.39 -4.82 -16.01
C GLN A 121 15.28 -3.81 -17.15
N ARG A 122 14.16 -3.82 -17.88
CA ARG A 122 13.90 -2.91 -19.01
C ARG A 122 13.95 -1.45 -18.57
N LEU A 123 13.29 -1.10 -17.48
CA LEU A 123 13.22 0.28 -16.96
C LEU A 123 14.58 0.79 -16.50
N ASN A 124 15.42 -0.08 -15.94
CA ASN A 124 16.76 0.27 -15.48
C ASN A 124 17.84 0.16 -16.57
N GLY A 125 17.45 -0.17 -17.82
CA GLY A 125 18.41 -0.36 -18.92
C GLY A 125 19.36 -1.54 -18.70
N LEU A 126 18.95 -2.52 -17.89
CA LEU A 126 19.70 -3.74 -17.59
C LEU A 126 19.32 -4.85 -18.58
N PRO A 127 20.21 -5.85 -18.80
CA PRO A 127 19.87 -7.00 -19.64
C PRO A 127 18.69 -7.80 -19.08
N ALA A 128 17.89 -8.38 -19.97
CA ALA A 128 16.85 -9.32 -19.59
C ALA A 128 17.45 -10.54 -18.87
N ILE A 129 16.71 -11.10 -17.91
CA ILE A 129 17.10 -12.34 -17.22
C ILE A 129 16.83 -13.51 -18.16
N THR A 130 17.85 -14.27 -18.52
CA THR A 130 17.69 -15.44 -19.40
C THR A 130 17.22 -16.65 -18.61
N ASP A 131 16.22 -17.37 -19.12
CA ASP A 131 15.63 -18.54 -18.45
C ASP A 131 15.27 -18.25 -16.99
N PRO A 132 14.44 -17.22 -16.73
CA PRO A 132 14.19 -16.71 -15.38
C PRO A 132 13.37 -17.71 -14.57
N VAL A 133 13.74 -17.88 -13.29
CA VAL A 133 12.96 -18.61 -12.30
C VAL A 133 12.87 -17.80 -11.02
N ALA A 134 11.69 -17.86 -10.39
CA ALA A 134 11.45 -17.23 -9.11
C ALA A 134 11.66 -18.22 -7.95
N PHE A 135 12.36 -17.79 -6.91
CA PHE A 135 12.64 -18.63 -5.75
C PHE A 135 12.78 -17.82 -4.47
N TRP A 136 12.50 -18.48 -3.35
CA TRP A 136 12.74 -17.96 -2.01
C TRP A 136 14.09 -18.43 -1.50
N TYR A 137 14.90 -17.50 -1.02
CA TYR A 137 16.17 -17.79 -0.38
C TYR A 137 16.42 -16.78 0.74
N ALA A 138 16.67 -17.27 1.96
CA ALA A 138 16.82 -16.45 3.17
C ALA A 138 15.67 -15.43 3.35
N ASP A 139 14.43 -15.91 3.23
CA ASP A 139 13.18 -15.12 3.35
C ASP A 139 13.02 -13.97 2.34
N GLN A 140 13.83 -13.97 1.28
CA GLN A 140 13.74 -13.00 0.18
C GLN A 140 13.27 -13.69 -1.10
N LEU A 141 12.44 -12.99 -1.87
CA LEU A 141 12.00 -13.41 -3.19
C LEU A 141 12.99 -12.91 -4.25
N TRP A 142 13.55 -13.84 -5.01
CA TRP A 142 14.49 -13.58 -6.09
C TRP A 142 13.97 -14.08 -7.42
N VAL A 143 14.36 -13.40 -8.49
CA VAL A 143 14.32 -13.92 -9.86
C VAL A 143 15.72 -13.87 -10.44
N ALA A 144 16.18 -15.03 -10.93
CA ALA A 144 17.48 -15.17 -11.56
C ALA A 144 17.45 -16.31 -12.62
N PRO A 145 18.52 -16.51 -13.40
CA PRO A 145 18.59 -17.64 -14.33
C PRO A 145 18.43 -18.99 -13.60
N ALA A 146 17.66 -19.91 -14.19
CA ALA A 146 17.33 -21.20 -13.57
C ALA A 146 18.56 -22.05 -13.19
N GLY A 147 19.63 -21.96 -13.98
CA GLY A 147 20.90 -22.63 -13.69
C GLY A 147 21.70 -22.06 -12.50
N GLN A 148 21.19 -21.01 -11.83
CA GLN A 148 21.88 -20.29 -10.76
C GLN A 148 21.10 -20.28 -9.44
N VAL A 149 20.01 -21.05 -9.34
CA VAL A 149 19.27 -21.22 -8.09
C VAL A 149 20.18 -21.92 -7.06
N PRO A 150 20.39 -21.33 -5.86
CA PRO A 150 21.24 -21.96 -4.85
C PRO A 150 20.62 -23.20 -4.24
N ASP A 151 21.49 -24.06 -3.72
CA ASP A 151 21.07 -25.18 -2.86
C ASP A 151 20.26 -24.67 -1.67
N GLY A 152 19.13 -25.34 -1.41
CA GLY A 152 18.22 -24.99 -0.31
C GLY A 152 17.24 -23.85 -0.60
N ALA A 153 17.26 -23.26 -1.80
CA ALA A 153 16.18 -22.37 -2.24
C ALA A 153 14.86 -23.13 -2.44
N ARG A 154 13.75 -22.43 -2.19
CA ARG A 154 12.40 -22.92 -2.51
C ARG A 154 11.94 -22.26 -3.81
N VAL A 155 12.02 -23.00 -4.90
CA VAL A 155 11.47 -22.59 -6.20
C VAL A 155 9.95 -22.61 -6.14
N GLN A 156 9.32 -21.64 -6.81
CA GLN A 156 7.87 -21.55 -6.97
C GLN A 156 7.54 -21.31 -8.44
N ASP A 157 6.82 -22.27 -9.03
CA ASP A 157 6.50 -22.30 -10.46
C ASP A 157 5.06 -21.85 -10.76
N ASP A 158 4.21 -21.74 -9.74
CA ASP A 158 2.83 -21.28 -9.84
C ASP A 158 2.62 -20.01 -9.00
N TRP A 159 2.29 -18.93 -9.70
CA TRP A 159 2.02 -17.61 -9.12
C TRP A 159 0.56 -17.18 -9.33
N SER A 160 -0.30 -18.06 -9.82
CA SER A 160 -1.71 -17.75 -10.14
C SER A 160 -2.47 -17.18 -8.93
N GLU A 161 -2.32 -17.78 -7.74
CA GLU A 161 -2.91 -17.24 -6.51
C GLU A 161 -2.34 -15.85 -6.17
N SER A 162 -1.03 -15.64 -6.30
CA SER A 162 -0.40 -14.33 -6.04
C SER A 162 -0.88 -13.25 -7.01
N VAL A 163 -1.02 -13.57 -8.29
CA VAL A 163 -1.59 -12.68 -9.32
C VAL A 163 -3.03 -12.33 -8.99
N ALA A 164 -3.85 -13.33 -8.65
CA ALA A 164 -5.24 -13.13 -8.26
C ALA A 164 -5.36 -12.24 -7.01
N LEU A 165 -4.54 -12.47 -6.00
CA LEU A 165 -4.53 -11.65 -4.78
C LEU A 165 -4.05 -10.22 -5.04
N ARG A 166 -3.04 -10.05 -5.89
CA ARG A 166 -2.54 -8.73 -6.28
C ARG A 166 -3.62 -7.91 -6.98
N GLU A 167 -4.39 -8.53 -7.86
CA GLU A 167 -5.52 -7.89 -8.53
C GLU A 167 -6.66 -7.57 -7.54
N LEU A 168 -7.03 -8.51 -6.67
CA LEU A 168 -8.05 -8.29 -5.64
C LEU A 168 -7.67 -7.10 -4.76
N GLN A 169 -6.40 -7.01 -4.38
CA GLN A 169 -5.84 -5.91 -3.62
C GLN A 169 -5.88 -4.59 -4.40
N ALA A 170 -5.51 -4.58 -5.68
CA ALA A 170 -5.54 -3.38 -6.52
C ALA A 170 -6.94 -2.76 -6.55
N ARG A 171 -7.94 -3.59 -6.88
CA ARG A 171 -9.36 -3.19 -6.94
C ARG A 171 -9.91 -2.70 -5.60
N ALA A 172 -9.49 -3.37 -4.53
CA ALA A 172 -9.95 -3.01 -3.19
C ALA A 172 -9.36 -1.68 -2.70
N ASN A 173 -8.18 -1.30 -3.18
CA ASN A 173 -7.52 -0.04 -2.82
C ASN A 173 -7.66 1.04 -3.89
N ASP A 174 -8.31 0.73 -5.02
CA ASP A 174 -8.44 1.67 -6.11
C ASP A 174 -9.22 2.92 -5.68
N VAL A 175 -8.55 4.06 -5.80
CA VAL A 175 -9.11 5.37 -5.51
C VAL A 175 -9.79 6.02 -6.71
N VAL A 176 -9.72 5.44 -7.91
CA VAL A 176 -10.31 5.98 -9.13
C VAL A 176 -11.80 5.66 -9.22
N ASP A 177 -12.21 4.40 -9.23
CA ASP A 177 -13.62 3.99 -9.29
C ASP A 177 -13.97 2.73 -8.47
N GLY A 178 -12.97 2.12 -7.83
CA GLY A 178 -13.11 0.99 -6.92
C GLY A 178 -13.49 1.38 -5.49
N LEU A 179 -13.20 0.47 -4.55
CA LEU A 179 -13.65 0.60 -3.15
C LEU A 179 -13.02 1.80 -2.41
N GLY A 180 -11.84 2.24 -2.83
CA GLY A 180 -11.16 3.41 -2.28
C GLY A 180 -11.66 4.75 -2.84
N ALA A 181 -12.48 4.74 -3.91
CA ALA A 181 -12.95 5.96 -4.57
C ALA A 181 -14.02 6.71 -3.78
N GLY A 182 -14.69 6.05 -2.83
CA GLY A 182 -15.80 6.60 -2.05
C GLY A 182 -15.99 5.90 -0.70
N CYS A 183 -17.04 6.32 0.02
CA CYS A 183 -17.40 5.68 1.27
C CYS A 183 -18.39 4.54 1.03
N THR A 184 -17.91 3.31 1.13
CA THR A 184 -18.73 2.10 0.98
C THR A 184 -19.03 1.50 2.35
N SER A 185 -20.23 0.96 2.56
CA SER A 185 -20.56 0.26 3.80
C SER A 185 -19.76 -1.07 3.91
N VAL A 186 -19.55 -1.59 5.13
CA VAL A 186 -18.90 -2.89 5.30
C VAL A 186 -19.68 -4.01 4.60
N GLU A 187 -21.01 -3.93 4.59
CA GLU A 187 -21.86 -4.92 3.92
C GLU A 187 -21.66 -4.91 2.41
N ASP A 188 -21.76 -3.72 1.79
CA ASP A 188 -21.59 -3.57 0.34
C ASP A 188 -20.16 -3.92 -0.10
N ALA A 189 -19.14 -3.45 0.64
CA ALA A 189 -17.75 -3.79 0.36
C ALA A 189 -17.49 -5.30 0.50
N THR A 190 -18.11 -5.95 1.50
CA THR A 190 -18.01 -7.42 1.65
C THR A 190 -18.62 -8.16 0.46
N ALA A 191 -19.76 -7.69 -0.05
CA ALA A 191 -20.38 -8.27 -1.23
C ALA A 191 -19.49 -8.12 -2.47
N LEU A 192 -18.91 -6.93 -2.68
CA LEU A 192 -18.00 -6.64 -3.79
C LEU A 192 -16.72 -7.49 -3.72
N VAL A 193 -16.05 -7.51 -2.56
CA VAL A 193 -14.84 -8.32 -2.36
C VAL A 193 -15.10 -9.81 -2.58
N ARG A 194 -16.25 -10.33 -2.15
CA ARG A 194 -16.62 -11.73 -2.43
C ARG A 194 -16.82 -12.00 -3.92
N ALA A 195 -17.47 -11.07 -4.63
CA ALA A 195 -17.67 -11.20 -6.06
C ALA A 195 -16.34 -11.19 -6.82
N ASP A 196 -15.41 -10.30 -6.46
CA ASP A 196 -14.07 -10.25 -7.04
C ASP A 196 -13.25 -11.49 -6.68
N ALA A 197 -13.24 -11.92 -5.42
CA ALA A 197 -12.55 -13.14 -5.02
C ALA A 197 -13.07 -14.37 -5.79
N GLN A 198 -14.39 -14.48 -5.97
CA GLN A 198 -15.00 -15.55 -6.78
C GLN A 198 -14.59 -15.46 -8.25
N ARG A 199 -14.63 -14.27 -8.85
CA ARG A 199 -14.21 -14.03 -10.25
C ARG A 199 -12.75 -14.44 -10.46
N LEU A 200 -11.91 -14.18 -9.47
CA LEU A 200 -10.48 -14.45 -9.49
C LEU A 200 -10.11 -15.88 -9.06
N GLY A 201 -11.08 -16.71 -8.70
CA GLY A 201 -10.84 -18.07 -8.20
C GLY A 201 -10.14 -18.13 -6.84
N VAL A 202 -10.17 -17.03 -6.07
CA VAL A 202 -9.58 -16.95 -4.73
C VAL A 202 -10.55 -17.57 -3.71
N ASP A 203 -10.26 -18.80 -3.28
CA ASP A 203 -11.01 -19.52 -2.26
C ASP A 203 -10.55 -19.14 -0.83
N TRP A 204 -10.67 -17.87 -0.49
CA TRP A 204 -10.28 -17.31 0.81
C TRP A 204 -11.51 -16.84 1.60
N GLU A 205 -11.41 -16.85 2.93
CA GLU A 205 -12.50 -16.35 3.77
C GLU A 205 -12.62 -14.83 3.64
N VAL A 206 -13.78 -14.32 3.21
CA VAL A 206 -14.09 -12.88 3.28
C VAL A 206 -14.88 -12.58 4.56
N ALA A 207 -14.19 -11.97 5.53
CA ALA A 207 -14.68 -11.77 6.88
C ALA A 207 -14.96 -10.28 7.17
N PRO A 208 -16.24 -9.86 7.31
CA PRO A 208 -16.55 -8.52 7.79
C PRO A 208 -16.18 -8.38 9.27
N VAL A 209 -15.49 -7.30 9.62
CA VAL A 209 -15.14 -6.94 10.99
C VAL A 209 -15.78 -5.60 11.32
N THR A 210 -16.92 -5.67 12.00
CA THR A 210 -17.60 -4.47 12.49
C THR A 210 -16.95 -4.05 13.81
N ALA A 211 -16.36 -2.86 13.86
CA ALA A 211 -15.90 -2.30 15.12
C ALA A 211 -17.10 -2.03 16.04
N SER A 212 -17.10 -2.63 17.23
CA SER A 212 -18.11 -2.34 18.25
C SER A 212 -17.96 -0.89 18.72
N GLY A 213 -18.89 -0.01 18.31
CA GLY A 213 -18.90 1.42 18.66
C GLY A 213 -18.61 2.39 17.50
N GLY A 214 -18.69 1.94 16.24
CA GLY A 214 -18.41 2.76 15.06
C GLY A 214 -19.22 4.06 15.00
N ALA A 215 -18.54 5.15 14.62
CA ALA A 215 -19.19 6.40 14.26
C ALA A 215 -20.10 6.17 13.02
N PRO A 216 -21.22 6.91 12.90
CA PRO A 216 -22.17 6.75 11.79
C PRO A 216 -21.60 7.03 10.38
N GLU A 217 -20.35 7.51 10.28
CA GLU A 217 -19.66 7.88 9.03
C GLU A 217 -18.42 7.01 8.75
N ALA A 218 -18.41 5.76 9.21
CA ALA A 218 -17.25 4.89 9.01
C ALA A 218 -17.36 4.11 7.68
N CYS A 219 -16.31 4.19 6.85
CA CYS A 219 -16.26 3.48 5.57
C CYS A 219 -15.58 2.12 5.73
N ALA A 220 -15.86 1.21 4.82
CA ALA A 220 -15.13 -0.03 4.69
C ALA A 220 -13.70 0.22 4.18
N GLY A 221 -12.74 -0.48 4.78
CA GLY A 221 -11.43 -0.77 4.20
C GLY A 221 -11.26 -2.27 4.03
N VAL A 222 -10.35 -2.68 3.15
CA VAL A 222 -10.09 -4.10 2.86
C VAL A 222 -8.65 -4.43 3.20
N LEU A 223 -8.44 -5.52 3.93
CA LEU A 223 -7.13 -6.06 4.28
C LEU A 223 -7.03 -7.48 3.75
N VAL A 224 -6.04 -7.75 2.90
CA VAL A 224 -5.72 -9.11 2.42
C VAL A 224 -4.66 -9.69 3.36
N GLU A 225 -4.97 -10.83 4.00
CA GLU A 225 -4.11 -11.49 5.00
C GLU A 225 -3.66 -12.89 4.51
N PRO A 226 -2.54 -12.98 3.77
CA PRO A 226 -2.08 -14.27 3.23
C PRO A 226 -1.76 -15.34 4.26
N ALA A 227 -1.25 -14.95 5.43
CA ALA A 227 -0.88 -15.89 6.49
C ALA A 227 -2.08 -16.68 7.04
N THR A 228 -3.28 -16.09 7.03
CA THR A 228 -4.51 -16.72 7.51
C THR A 228 -5.49 -17.07 6.39
N ARG A 229 -5.14 -16.77 5.13
CA ARG A 229 -6.02 -16.91 3.96
C ARG A 229 -7.37 -16.22 4.16
N THR A 230 -7.31 -14.99 4.67
CA THR A 230 -8.49 -14.18 5.00
C THR A 230 -8.43 -12.84 4.28
N VAL A 231 -9.57 -12.36 3.81
CA VAL A 231 -9.76 -10.97 3.38
C VAL A 231 -10.70 -10.31 4.38
N ARG A 232 -10.17 -9.40 5.20
CA ARG A 232 -10.97 -8.68 6.20
C ARG A 232 -11.56 -7.42 5.59
N VAL A 233 -12.85 -7.23 5.79
CA VAL A 233 -13.52 -5.97 5.47
C VAL A 233 -13.79 -5.24 6.77
N VAL A 234 -12.99 -4.22 7.06
CA VAL A 234 -12.96 -3.55 8.35
C VAL A 234 -13.65 -2.20 8.28
N THR A 235 -14.25 -1.78 9.39
CA THR A 235 -14.73 -0.41 9.54
C THR A 235 -13.55 0.53 9.85
N GLY A 236 -13.29 1.52 8.99
CA GLY A 236 -12.29 2.57 9.16
C GLY A 236 -12.90 3.98 9.14
N PRO A 237 -12.16 5.02 9.58
CA PRO A 237 -12.59 6.40 9.40
C PRO A 237 -12.80 6.67 7.91
N SER A 238 -13.84 7.43 7.54
CA SER A 238 -14.06 7.76 6.14
C SER A 238 -12.88 8.57 5.59
N ALA A 239 -12.37 8.15 4.42
CA ALA A 239 -11.37 8.89 3.65
C ALA A 239 -11.81 10.33 3.34
N SER A 240 -13.12 10.63 3.40
CA SER A 240 -13.67 11.99 3.26
C SER A 240 -13.93 12.73 4.59
N SER A 241 -13.96 12.02 5.74
CA SER A 241 -14.31 12.60 7.05
C SER A 241 -13.11 13.01 7.89
N SER A 242 -11.93 12.59 7.49
CA SER A 242 -10.73 12.85 8.25
C SER A 242 -10.11 14.16 7.78
N GLU A 243 -10.29 15.23 8.56
CA GLU A 243 -9.41 16.43 8.58
C GLU A 243 -7.94 16.08 8.96
N GLY A 244 -7.50 14.85 8.70
CA GLY A 244 -6.20 14.27 9.03
C GLY A 244 -5.99 12.84 8.51
N GLY A 245 -6.86 12.34 7.63
CA GLY A 245 -6.73 11.05 6.95
C GLY A 245 -6.87 11.37 5.47
N ALA A 246 -5.88 10.95 4.72
CA ALA A 246 -5.48 11.64 3.50
C ALA A 246 -6.57 11.59 2.43
N THR A 247 -7.37 12.66 2.31
CA THR A 247 -7.68 13.17 0.98
C THR A 247 -6.34 13.20 0.25
N PRO A 248 -6.19 12.49 -0.87
CA PRO A 248 -4.91 12.48 -1.55
C PRO A 248 -4.50 13.94 -1.78
N GLY A 249 -3.30 14.33 -1.35
CA GLY A 249 -2.83 15.70 -1.49
C GLY A 249 -2.99 16.16 -2.95
N GLY A 250 -3.06 17.47 -3.19
CA GLY A 250 -3.38 18.06 -4.51
C GLY A 250 -2.88 17.25 -5.74
N PRO A 251 -1.59 16.85 -5.80
CA PRO A 251 -1.07 16.04 -6.91
C PRO A 251 -1.76 14.68 -7.10
N VAL A 252 -2.00 13.93 -6.03
CA VAL A 252 -2.60 12.59 -6.12
C VAL A 252 -4.08 12.68 -6.53
N ALA A 253 -4.80 13.69 -6.03
CA ALA A 253 -6.18 13.94 -6.47
C ALA A 253 -6.23 14.31 -7.95
N THR A 254 -5.27 15.10 -8.45
CA THR A 254 -5.16 15.42 -9.89
C THR A 254 -4.93 14.18 -10.74
N VAL A 255 -4.01 13.29 -10.35
CA VAL A 255 -3.78 12.00 -11.06
C VAL A 255 -5.05 11.17 -11.07
N ARG A 256 -5.68 10.96 -9.91
CA ARG A 256 -6.93 10.21 -9.78
C ARG A 256 -8.02 10.76 -10.71
N ASP A 257 -8.25 12.08 -10.68
CA ASP A 257 -9.31 12.69 -11.48
C ASP A 257 -9.02 12.61 -12.98
N ALA A 258 -7.74 12.70 -13.39
CA ALA A 258 -7.31 12.47 -14.76
C ALA A 258 -7.53 11.02 -15.21
N LEU A 259 -7.14 10.03 -14.39
CA LEU A 259 -7.38 8.61 -14.67
C LEU A 259 -8.88 8.28 -14.73
N ARG A 260 -9.67 8.88 -13.84
CA ARG A 260 -11.13 8.71 -13.84
C ARG A 260 -11.77 9.22 -15.14
N ALA A 261 -11.47 10.46 -15.52
CA ALA A 261 -12.05 11.07 -16.70
C ALA A 261 -11.48 10.52 -18.02
N GLY A 262 -10.21 10.12 -18.00
CA GLY A 262 -9.45 9.70 -19.18
C GLY A 262 -9.53 8.21 -19.45
N VAL A 263 -9.63 7.36 -18.42
CA VAL A 263 -9.69 5.89 -18.54
C VAL A 263 -11.02 5.36 -18.03
N ALA A 264 -11.31 5.42 -16.73
CA ALA A 264 -12.47 4.72 -16.15
C ALA A 264 -13.84 5.09 -16.79
N GLN A 265 -14.01 6.35 -17.19
CA GLN A 265 -15.24 6.83 -17.85
C GLN A 265 -15.24 6.65 -19.38
N ARG A 266 -14.20 6.03 -19.94
CA ARG A 266 -14.01 5.87 -21.38
C ARG A 266 -13.73 4.40 -21.70
N CYS A 267 -14.34 3.88 -22.75
CA CYS A 267 -13.99 2.56 -23.24
C CYS A 267 -12.75 2.68 -24.14
N LEU A 268 -11.56 2.48 -23.57
CA LEU A 268 -10.28 2.52 -24.28
C LEU A 268 -9.64 1.13 -24.36
N ASP A 269 -8.87 0.89 -25.41
CA ASP A 269 -7.88 -0.19 -25.44
C ASP A 269 -6.70 0.10 -24.48
N LEU A 270 -5.91 -0.93 -24.21
CA LEU A 270 -4.86 -0.89 -23.20
C LEU A 270 -3.77 0.13 -23.55
N ASP A 271 -3.39 0.25 -24.82
CA ASP A 271 -2.31 1.16 -25.25
C ASP A 271 -2.75 2.64 -25.10
N ALA A 272 -4.00 2.95 -25.46
CA ALA A 272 -4.56 4.28 -25.26
C ALA A 272 -4.69 4.64 -23.77
N ALA A 273 -5.08 3.67 -22.93
CA ALA A 273 -5.16 3.87 -21.49
C ALA A 273 -3.78 4.11 -20.85
N VAL A 274 -2.73 3.39 -21.30
CA VAL A 274 -1.35 3.60 -20.86
C VAL A 274 -0.89 5.02 -21.17
N ALA A 275 -1.16 5.53 -22.38
CA ALA A 275 -0.80 6.89 -22.73
C ALA A 275 -1.46 7.94 -21.82
N VAL A 276 -2.73 7.74 -21.45
CA VAL A 276 -3.44 8.62 -20.50
C VAL A 276 -2.82 8.54 -19.10
N ALA A 277 -2.49 7.33 -18.63
CA ALA A 277 -1.89 7.14 -17.31
C ALA A 277 -0.50 7.78 -17.22
N ASP A 278 0.35 7.58 -18.24
CA ASP A 278 1.69 8.15 -18.29
C ASP A 278 1.65 9.69 -18.34
N GLU A 279 0.71 10.28 -19.09
CA GLU A 279 0.48 11.73 -19.11
C GLU A 279 0.03 12.25 -17.74
N ALA A 280 -0.87 11.53 -17.07
CA ALA A 280 -1.39 11.92 -15.76
C ALA A 280 -0.31 11.85 -14.67
N LEU A 281 0.52 10.81 -14.67
CA LEU A 281 1.59 10.60 -13.68
C LEU A 281 2.76 11.56 -13.89
N GLY A 282 3.08 11.89 -15.14
CA GLY A 282 4.19 12.76 -15.49
C GLY A 282 5.58 12.18 -15.17
N PHE A 283 6.63 12.96 -15.44
CA PHE A 283 8.03 12.48 -15.40
C PHE A 283 8.62 12.34 -13.99
N GLU A 284 7.97 12.87 -12.96
CA GLU A 284 8.48 12.84 -11.58
C GLU A 284 8.07 11.56 -10.83
N HIS A 285 7.21 10.74 -11.43
CA HIS A 285 6.82 9.46 -10.86
C HIS A 285 7.85 8.37 -11.17
N HIS A 286 8.22 7.58 -10.15
CA HIS A 286 9.31 6.61 -10.24
C HIS A 286 8.86 5.17 -10.48
N TRP A 287 7.58 4.84 -10.29
CA TRP A 287 7.06 3.52 -10.63
C TRP A 287 6.42 3.53 -12.02
N PRO A 288 6.55 2.44 -12.78
CA PRO A 288 5.92 2.32 -14.08
C PRO A 288 4.40 2.13 -13.95
N THR A 289 3.68 2.59 -14.98
CA THR A 289 2.32 2.11 -15.25
C THR A 289 2.38 0.62 -15.56
N THR A 290 1.64 -0.19 -14.80
CA THR A 290 1.56 -1.64 -15.01
C THR A 290 0.44 -1.92 -16.01
N ALA A 291 0.76 -2.50 -17.17
CA ALA A 291 -0.23 -2.80 -18.21
C ALA A 291 -0.38 -4.32 -18.38
N ILE A 292 -1.58 -4.83 -18.13
CA ILE A 292 -1.92 -6.26 -18.19
C ILE A 292 -2.93 -6.48 -19.30
N GLU A 293 -2.57 -7.29 -20.30
CA GLU A 293 -3.48 -7.65 -21.38
C GLU A 293 -4.58 -8.58 -20.88
N ASP A 294 -5.83 -8.19 -21.14
CA ASP A 294 -7.03 -8.97 -20.88
C ASP A 294 -7.86 -8.99 -22.17
N PRO A 295 -7.68 -10.03 -23.02
CA PRO A 295 -8.34 -10.08 -24.33
C PRO A 295 -9.85 -10.32 -24.24
N ASP A 296 -10.35 -10.73 -23.06
CA ASP A 296 -11.78 -10.98 -22.83
C ASP A 296 -12.51 -9.73 -22.33
N ALA A 297 -11.77 -8.67 -21.97
CA ALA A 297 -12.35 -7.40 -21.54
C ALA A 297 -12.80 -6.55 -22.73
N ASP A 298 -13.98 -5.94 -22.63
CA ASP A 298 -14.49 -5.01 -23.66
C ASP A 298 -13.76 -3.66 -23.65
N CYS A 299 -13.27 -3.23 -22.48
CA CYS A 299 -12.65 -1.94 -22.23
C CYS A 299 -11.56 -2.09 -21.15
N THR A 300 -10.61 -1.15 -21.13
CA THR A 300 -9.58 -1.10 -20.08
C THR A 300 -10.12 -0.54 -18.77
N THR A 301 -9.85 -1.24 -17.67
CA THR A 301 -10.06 -0.77 -16.29
C THR A 301 -8.75 -0.21 -15.72
N VAL A 302 -8.86 0.70 -14.75
CA VAL A 302 -7.73 1.31 -14.05
C VAL A 302 -7.87 1.12 -12.56
N ASP A 303 -6.82 0.62 -11.92
CA ASP A 303 -6.67 0.56 -10.47
C ASP A 303 -5.52 1.48 -10.06
N MET A 304 -5.82 2.52 -9.27
CA MET A 304 -4.84 3.43 -8.70
C MET A 304 -4.74 3.21 -7.19
N GLU A 305 -3.57 2.77 -6.74
CA GLU A 305 -3.27 2.60 -5.33
C GLU A 305 -2.35 3.72 -4.84
N VAL A 306 -2.61 4.21 -3.63
CA VAL A 306 -1.85 5.31 -3.04
C VAL A 306 -1.19 4.84 -1.74
N GLY A 307 0.13 5.03 -1.67
CA GLY A 307 0.91 4.75 -0.46
C GLY A 307 2.19 5.52 -0.33
N GLY A 308 3.30 4.81 -0.13
CA GLY A 308 4.64 5.41 -0.23
C GLY A 308 4.92 5.97 -1.62
N SER A 309 4.15 5.53 -2.61
CA SER A 309 4.13 6.03 -3.98
C SER A 309 2.74 5.80 -4.60
N ILE A 310 2.52 6.26 -5.82
CA ILE A 310 1.35 5.91 -6.63
C ILE A 310 1.67 4.60 -7.37
N LEU A 311 0.70 3.71 -7.49
CA LEU A 311 0.78 2.56 -8.39
C LEU A 311 -0.45 2.58 -9.28
N VAL A 312 -0.24 2.52 -10.59
CA VAL A 312 -1.33 2.46 -11.57
C VAL A 312 -1.25 1.14 -12.29
N THR A 313 -2.32 0.36 -12.20
CA THR A 313 -2.50 -0.89 -12.94
C THR A 313 -3.63 -0.70 -13.95
N LEU A 314 -3.36 -1.02 -15.20
CA LEU A 314 -4.32 -1.00 -16.29
C LEU A 314 -4.53 -2.43 -16.77
N ARG A 315 -5.80 -2.82 -16.94
CA ARG A 315 -6.16 -4.16 -17.43
C ARG A 315 -7.22 -4.04 -18.51
N GLY A 316 -6.94 -4.55 -19.70
CA GLY A 316 -7.87 -4.41 -20.82
C GLY A 316 -7.38 -5.04 -22.12
N PRO A 317 -8.19 -4.96 -23.18
CA PRO A 317 -7.87 -5.56 -24.47
C PRO A 317 -6.76 -4.78 -25.16
N ARG A 318 -5.90 -5.49 -25.90
CA ARG A 318 -5.04 -4.87 -26.91
C ARG A 318 -5.73 -4.89 -28.29
N PRO A 319 -5.48 -3.88 -29.13
CA PRO A 319 -6.09 -3.77 -30.46
C PRO A 319 -5.63 -4.85 -31.45
#